data_AF-A0A350QIN3-F1
#
_entry.id   AF-A0A350QIN3-F1
#
_cell.length_a   1.000
_cell.length_b   1.000
_cell.length_c   1.000
_cell.angle_alpha   90.00
_cell.angle_beta   90.00
_cell.angle_gamma   90.00
#
_symmetry.space_group_name_H-M   'P 1'
#
loop_
_entity.id
_entity.type
_entity.pdbx_description
1 polymer ?
#
loop_
_entity_poly.entity_id
_entity_poly.type
_entity_poly.pdbx_seq_one_letter_code
_entity_poly.pdbx_strand_id
1 'polypeptide(L)'
;MSEIYIADFVSDAPEQCEPEDVDLSNNDVKRFFQLAREVEHKVLHDHYNYAPCAIEGTLKLQQQSCTWQVRAGATGNIKCGKQYRYFACDNCAELFSPVTDLQK
;
A
#
# COMPACT_ATOMS: atom_id res chain seq x y z
N MET A 1 -9.93 4.47 -10.50
CA MET A 1 -8.78 5.29 -10.07
C MET A 1 -7.85 5.51 -11.24
N SER A 2 -7.16 6.64 -11.29
CA SER A 2 -6.18 7.01 -12.33
C SER A 2 -5.09 7.89 -11.74
N GLU A 3 -4.03 8.17 -12.50
CA GLU A 3 -2.95 9.10 -12.09
C GLU A 3 -2.35 8.75 -10.73
N ILE A 4 -2.05 7.47 -10.52
CA ILE A 4 -1.39 7.03 -9.29
C ILE A 4 0.10 7.34 -9.36
N TYR A 5 0.61 7.96 -8.30
CA TYR A 5 1.99 8.39 -8.20
C TYR A 5 2.50 8.14 -6.79
N ILE A 6 3.64 7.48 -6.68
CA ILE A 6 4.42 7.30 -5.44
C ILE A 6 5.20 8.58 -5.17
N ALA A 7 4.99 9.18 -3.99
CA ALA A 7 5.67 10.37 -3.56
C ALA A 7 6.91 10.06 -2.72
N ASP A 8 6.78 9.16 -1.75
CA ASP A 8 7.85 8.88 -0.80
C ASP A 8 7.73 7.49 -0.15
N PHE A 9 8.84 7.04 0.42
CA PHE A 9 8.89 5.95 1.41
C PHE A 9 8.76 6.53 2.81
N VAL A 10 7.99 5.88 3.67
CA VAL A 10 7.81 6.26 5.06
C VAL A 10 7.96 5.05 5.98
N SER A 11 8.63 5.25 7.11
CA SER A 11 8.81 4.21 8.11
C SER A 11 8.60 4.73 9.52
N ASP A 12 7.81 3.99 10.30
CA ASP A 12 7.66 4.19 11.75
C ASP A 12 8.83 3.55 12.54
N ALA A 13 9.67 2.75 11.87
CA ALA A 13 10.86 2.08 12.41
C ALA A 13 12.02 2.11 11.38
N PRO A 14 12.64 3.28 11.14
CA PRO A 14 13.59 3.49 10.04
C PRO A 14 14.88 2.67 10.16
N GLU A 15 15.19 2.14 11.35
CA GLU A 15 16.34 1.24 11.56
C GLU A 15 16.02 -0.23 11.21
N GLN A 16 14.75 -0.55 10.95
CA GLN A 16 14.25 -1.92 10.77
C GLN A 16 13.72 -2.19 9.37
N CYS A 17 13.65 -1.17 8.52
CA CYS A 17 13.32 -1.36 7.12
C CYS A 17 13.76 -0.24 6.20
N GLU A 18 13.98 -0.65 4.96
CA GLU A 18 14.47 0.16 3.86
C GLU A 18 13.38 0.25 2.78
N PRO A 19 13.48 1.19 1.83
CA PRO A 19 12.54 1.31 0.72
C PRO A 19 12.29 0.00 -0.03
N GLU A 20 13.31 -0.86 -0.13
CA GLU A 20 13.29 -2.16 -0.80
C GLU A 20 12.27 -3.14 -0.18
N ASP A 21 11.93 -2.98 1.10
CA ASP A 21 10.93 -3.81 1.79
C ASP A 21 9.50 -3.53 1.31
N VAL A 22 9.30 -2.47 0.52
CA VAL A 22 8.01 -2.06 -0.06
C VAL A 22 8.24 -1.47 -1.46
N ASP A 23 9.05 -2.16 -2.26
CA ASP A 23 9.40 -1.76 -3.64
C ASP A 23 8.28 -2.07 -4.65
N LEU A 24 7.20 -1.29 -4.57
CA LEU A 24 6.09 -1.37 -5.52
C LEU A 24 6.22 -0.26 -6.57
N SER A 25 5.94 -0.58 -7.83
CA SER A 25 5.76 0.44 -8.86
C SER A 25 4.37 1.09 -8.77
N ASN A 26 4.17 2.23 -9.46
CA ASN A 26 2.85 2.84 -9.62
C ASN A 26 1.78 1.83 -10.14
N ASN A 27 2.19 0.88 -11.00
CA ASN A 27 1.29 -0.14 -11.52
C ASN A 27 0.95 -1.20 -10.46
N ASP A 28 1.91 -1.58 -9.62
CA ASP A 28 1.69 -2.54 -8.53
C ASP A 28 0.79 -1.95 -7.45
N VAL A 29 0.96 -0.67 -7.11
CA VAL A 29 0.05 0.03 -6.18
C VAL A 29 -1.37 0.09 -6.77
N LYS A 30 -1.51 0.37 -8.07
CA LYS A 30 -2.82 0.31 -8.74
C LYS A 30 -3.41 -1.09 -8.65
N ARG A 31 -2.60 -2.12 -8.88
CA ARG A 31 -3.02 -3.52 -8.83
C ARG A 31 -3.42 -3.94 -7.42
N PHE A 32 -2.68 -3.49 -6.40
CA PHE A 32 -3.01 -3.66 -5.00
C PHE A 32 -4.42 -3.13 -4.71
N PHE A 33 -4.73 -1.87 -5.03
CA PHE A 33 -6.07 -1.32 -4.76
C PHE A 33 -7.18 -1.91 -5.64
N GLN A 34 -6.85 -2.66 -6.69
CA GLN A 34 -7.83 -3.43 -7.48
C GLN A 34 -8.13 -4.80 -6.88
N LEU A 35 -7.14 -5.43 -6.22
CA LEU A 35 -7.26 -6.76 -5.62
C LEU A 35 -7.69 -6.71 -4.15
N ALA A 36 -7.25 -5.68 -3.43
CA ALA A 36 -7.52 -5.52 -2.02
C ALA A 36 -9.01 -5.27 -1.76
N ARG A 37 -9.52 -5.87 -0.68
CA ARG A 37 -10.89 -5.61 -0.22
C ARG A 37 -10.91 -4.40 0.70
N GLU A 38 -11.94 -3.59 0.57
CA GLU A 38 -12.20 -2.51 1.54
C GLU A 38 -12.68 -3.14 2.85
N VAL A 39 -12.10 -2.69 3.96
CA VAL A 39 -12.39 -3.18 5.31
C VAL A 39 -12.62 -2.01 6.27
N GLU A 40 -13.22 -2.30 7.43
CA GLU A 40 -13.27 -1.32 8.51
C GLU A 40 -11.88 -1.14 9.13
N HIS A 41 -11.61 0.05 9.67
CA HIS A 41 -10.35 0.34 10.37
C HIS A 41 -10.06 -0.67 11.50
N LYS A 42 -11.09 -1.07 12.23
CA LYS A 42 -10.98 -2.07 13.31
C LYS A 42 -10.49 -3.42 12.78
N VAL A 43 -10.94 -3.84 11.60
CA VAL A 43 -10.52 -5.10 10.98
C VAL A 43 -9.04 -5.09 10.65
N LEU A 44 -8.50 -3.96 10.16
CA LEU A 44 -7.05 -3.82 9.97
C LEU A 44 -6.28 -4.00 11.28
N HIS A 45 -6.70 -3.30 12.33
CA HIS A 45 -6.03 -3.35 13.62
C HIS A 45 -6.08 -4.74 14.28
N ASP A 46 -7.22 -5.41 14.19
CA ASP A 46 -7.46 -6.67 14.90
C ASP A 46 -6.88 -7.89 14.16
N HIS A 47 -6.75 -7.84 12.83
CA HIS A 47 -6.48 -9.03 12.01
C HIS A 47 -5.28 -8.93 11.07
N TYR A 48 -4.69 -7.75 10.87
CA TYR A 48 -3.59 -7.58 9.92
C TYR A 48 -2.34 -7.05 10.63
N ASN A 49 -1.18 -7.50 10.13
CA ASN A 49 0.08 -7.06 10.68
C ASN A 49 0.32 -5.58 10.33
N TYR A 50 0.62 -4.77 11.34
CA TYR A 50 1.03 -3.39 11.15
C TYR A 50 2.52 -3.37 10.78
N ALA A 51 2.80 -3.44 9.48
CA ALA A 51 4.17 -3.27 8.99
C ALA A 51 4.60 -1.80 9.18
N PRO A 52 5.80 -1.55 9.74
CA PRO A 52 6.27 -0.19 10.01
C PRO A 52 6.59 0.59 8.73
N CYS A 53 6.77 -0.11 7.61
CA CYS A 53 7.29 0.40 6.34
C CYS A 53 6.15 0.55 5.33
N ALA A 54 6.13 1.68 4.64
CA ALA A 54 5.11 2.01 3.67
C ALA A 54 5.66 2.88 2.56
N ILE A 55 4.95 2.88 1.44
CA ILE A 55 5.02 3.95 0.44
C ILE A 55 3.72 4.73 0.46
N GLU A 56 3.83 6.01 0.16
CA GLU A 56 2.68 6.90 0.07
C GLU A 56 2.71 7.74 -1.19
N GLY A 57 1.58 8.34 -1.52
CA GLY A 57 1.49 9.15 -2.72
C GLY A 57 0.12 9.73 -2.98
N THR A 58 -0.12 10.07 -4.23
CA THR A 58 -1.38 10.66 -4.70
C THR A 58 -2.03 9.84 -5.79
N LEU A 59 -3.36 9.92 -5.88
CA LEU A 59 -4.14 9.34 -6.95
C LEU A 59 -5.37 10.19 -7.24
N LYS A 60 -5.97 10.00 -8.42
CA LYS A 60 -7.32 10.49 -8.71
C LYS A 60 -8.35 9.38 -8.54
N LEU A 61 -9.32 9.62 -7.66
CA LEU A 61 -10.50 8.78 -7.47
C LEU A 61 -11.74 9.61 -7.80
N GLN A 62 -12.49 9.20 -8.83
CA GLN A 62 -13.70 9.95 -9.27
C GLN A 62 -13.42 11.45 -9.51
N GLN A 63 -12.28 11.77 -10.14
CA GLN A 63 -11.76 13.14 -10.37
C GLN A 63 -11.34 13.92 -9.12
N GLN A 64 -11.49 13.36 -7.92
CA GLN A 64 -10.97 13.94 -6.68
C GLN A 64 -9.52 13.52 -6.48
N SER A 65 -8.66 14.49 -6.12
CA SER A 65 -7.30 14.20 -5.66
C SER A 65 -7.33 13.64 -4.24
N CYS A 66 -6.70 12.48 -4.06
CA CYS A 66 -6.65 11.77 -2.79
C CYS A 66 -5.20 11.37 -2.49
N THR A 67 -4.85 11.32 -1.21
CA THR A 67 -3.61 10.69 -0.78
C THR A 67 -3.86 9.23 -0.51
N TRP A 68 -2.82 8.42 -0.59
CA TRP A 68 -2.89 6.99 -0.30
C TRP A 68 -1.60 6.52 0.36
N GLN A 69 -1.68 5.39 1.06
CA GLN A 69 -0.52 4.70 1.62
C GLN A 69 -0.71 3.19 1.44
N VAL A 70 0.37 2.48 1.11
CA VAL A 70 0.43 1.01 1.06
C VAL A 70 1.62 0.54 1.89
N ARG A 71 1.38 -0.41 2.79
CA ARG A 71 2.37 -0.97 3.71
C ARG A 71 2.86 -2.32 3.23
N ALA A 72 4.10 -2.68 3.58
CA ALA A 72 4.69 -3.99 3.27
C ALA A 72 3.84 -5.17 3.75
N GLY A 73 3.02 -4.98 4.80
CA GLY A 73 2.07 -5.97 5.33
C GLY A 73 0.80 -6.17 4.48
N ALA A 74 0.82 -5.84 3.20
CA ALA A 74 -0.32 -5.93 2.28
C ALA A 74 -1.61 -5.22 2.77
N THR A 75 -1.43 -4.09 3.45
CA THR A 75 -2.52 -3.21 3.90
C THR A 75 -2.32 -1.82 3.33
N GLY A 76 -3.40 -1.04 3.25
CA GLY A 76 -3.32 0.31 2.73
C GLY A 76 -4.53 1.16 3.07
N ASN A 77 -4.45 2.43 2.73
CA ASN A 77 -5.56 3.36 2.86
C ASN A 77 -5.57 4.38 1.72
N ILE A 78 -6.76 4.90 1.43
CA ILE A 78 -6.98 6.05 0.57
C ILE A 78 -7.70 7.10 1.42
N LYS A 79 -7.21 8.33 1.38
CA LYS A 79 -7.80 9.49 2.04
C LYS A 79 -8.20 10.54 1.02
N CYS A 80 -9.50 10.80 0.94
CA CYS A 80 -10.08 11.86 0.12
C CYS A 80 -10.68 12.93 1.05
N GLY A 81 -9.96 14.03 1.27
CA GLY A 81 -10.37 15.03 2.26
C GLY A 81 -10.33 14.49 3.69
N LYS A 82 -11.49 14.37 4.36
CA LYS A 82 -11.62 13.79 5.72
C LYS A 82 -12.00 12.31 5.72
N GLN A 83 -12.35 11.75 4.57
CA GLN A 83 -12.82 10.37 4.47
C GLN A 83 -11.64 9.42 4.25
N TYR A 84 -11.61 8.37 5.05
CA TYR A 84 -10.64 7.27 4.92
C TYR A 84 -11.35 6.02 4.42
N ARG A 85 -10.66 5.30 3.55
CA ARG A 85 -11.02 3.96 3.08
C ARG A 85 -9.82 3.06 3.35
N TYR A 86 -10.05 1.94 4.00
CA TYR A 86 -9.00 1.03 4.44
C TYR A 86 -9.05 -0.25 3.63
N PHE A 87 -7.89 -0.80 3.31
CA PHE A 87 -7.76 -1.92 2.39
C PHE A 87 -6.84 -2.97 2.98
N ALA A 88 -7.23 -4.23 2.82
CA ALA A 88 -6.42 -5.38 3.14
C ALA A 88 -6.41 -6.33 1.95
N CYS A 89 -5.24 -6.89 1.62
CA CYS A 89 -5.12 -7.83 0.51
C CYS A 89 -4.57 -9.18 0.96
N ASP A 90 -5.47 -10.16 1.02
CA ASP A 90 -5.13 -11.53 1.40
C ASP A 90 -4.42 -12.30 0.25
N ASN A 91 -4.59 -11.84 -0.99
CA ASN A 91 -4.10 -12.51 -2.21
C ASN A 91 -3.09 -11.67 -3.00
N CYS A 92 -2.35 -10.78 -2.35
CA CYS A 92 -1.36 -9.91 -3.01
C CYS A 92 0.08 -10.38 -2.82
N ALA A 93 0.31 -11.61 -2.35
CA ALA A 93 1.66 -12.09 -2.04
C ALA A 93 2.64 -11.90 -3.22
N GLU A 94 2.19 -12.08 -4.46
CA GLU A 94 3.01 -11.86 -5.67
C GLU A 94 3.44 -10.40 -5.88
N LEU A 95 2.67 -9.43 -5.39
CA LEU A 95 3.03 -8.00 -5.48
C LEU A 95 4.10 -7.61 -4.45
N PHE A 96 4.10 -8.28 -3.30
CA PHE A 96 5.01 -8.01 -2.19
C PHE A 96 6.13 -9.04 -2.08
N SER A 97 6.16 -10.02 -2.99
CA SER A 97 7.28 -10.95 -3.07
C SER A 97 8.42 -10.19 -3.73
N PRO A 98 9.61 -10.12 -3.11
CA PRO A 98 10.77 -9.65 -3.83
C PRO A 98 10.88 -10.49 -5.09
N VAL A 99 11.15 -9.85 -6.24
CA VAL A 99 11.47 -10.55 -7.49
C VAL A 99 12.72 -11.38 -7.21
N THR A 100 12.53 -12.57 -6.69
CA THR A 100 13.54 -13.59 -6.56
C THR A 100 13.58 -14.28 -7.90
N ASP A 101 14.17 -13.59 -8.88
CA ASP A 101 14.80 -14.29 -9.98
C ASP A 101 16.02 -15.01 -9.41
N LEU A 102 15.78 -16.26 -9.03
CA LEU A 102 16.76 -17.32 -9.06
C LEU A 102 17.39 -17.37 -10.46
N GLN A 103 18.66 -16.98 -10.58
CA GLN A 103 19.73 -17.68 -11.33
C GLN A 103 21.04 -16.90 -11.14
N LYS A 104 21.97 -17.43 -10.32
CA LYS A 104 23.12 -18.25 -10.73
C LYS A 104 24.20 -17.49 -11.49
#